data_AF-A0A662SM23-F1
#
_entry.id   AF-A0A662SM23-F1
#
_cell.length_a   1.000
_cell.length_b   1.000
_cell.length_c   1.000
_cell.angle_alpha   90.00
_cell.angle_beta   90.00
_cell.angle_gamma   90.00
#
_symmetry.space_group_name_H-M   'P 1'
#
loop_
_entity.id
_entity.type
_entity.pdbx_description
1 polymer ?
#
loop_
_entity_poly.entity_id
_entity_poly.type
_entity_poly.pdbx_seq_one_letter_code
_entity_poly.pdbx_strand_id
1 'polypeptide(L)' 'MVKHRSVQIWKYYEIRDGKLVRRNKMCPRCGSFMAEHRDRRTCGKCGYTEFKVGGRG' A
#
# COMPACT_ATOMS: atom_id res chain seq x y z
N MET A 1 -8.81 -21.77 -9.83
CA MET A 1 -9.36 -20.41 -9.62
C MET A 1 -8.87 -19.89 -8.27
N VAL A 2 -7.86 -19.01 -8.24
CA VAL A 2 -7.35 -18.46 -6.97
C VAL A 2 -8.39 -17.45 -6.46
N LYS A 3 -9.12 -17.82 -5.40
CA LYS A 3 -10.02 -16.87 -4.72
C LYS A 3 -9.14 -15.84 -4.03
N HIS A 4 -8.98 -14.67 -4.66
CA HIS A 4 -8.36 -13.53 -3.99
C HIS A 4 -9.23 -13.17 -2.78
N ARG A 5 -8.64 -13.24 -1.58
CA ARG A 5 -9.32 -12.89 -0.33
C ARG A 5 -9.82 -11.45 -0.43
N SER A 6 -11.07 -11.19 -0.01
CA SER A 6 -11.60 -9.83 -0.04
C SER A 6 -10.76 -8.95 0.89
N VAL A 7 -10.13 -7.93 0.30
CA VAL A 7 -9.28 -7.02 1.06
C VAL A 7 -10.18 -5.92 1.60
N GLN A 8 -10.15 -5.70 2.91
CA GLN A 8 -10.93 -4.66 3.58
C GLN A 8 -10.27 -3.29 3.38
N ILE A 9 -10.30 -2.78 2.14
CA ILE A 9 -9.61 -1.55 1.71
C ILE A 9 -10.01 -0.33 2.55
N TRP A 10 -11.26 -0.30 3.02
CA TRP A 10 -11.78 0.77 3.88
C TRP A 10 -10.98 0.95 5.17
N LYS A 11 -10.30 -0.09 5.67
CA LYS A 11 -9.45 -0.01 6.86
C LYS A 11 -8.17 0.81 6.66
N TYR A 12 -7.80 1.10 5.41
CA TYR A 12 -6.64 1.94 5.10
C TYR A 12 -6.95 3.44 5.14
N TYR A 13 -8.20 3.82 5.42
CA TYR A 13 -8.61 5.19 5.64
C TYR A 13 -8.87 5.41 7.14
N GLU A 14 -8.32 6.48 7.70
CA GLU A 14 -8.51 6.89 9.07
C GLU A 14 -8.88 8.37 9.10
N ILE A 15 -9.81 8.76 9.96
CA ILE A 15 -10.13 10.17 10.18
C ILE A 15 -9.30 10.62 11.39
N ARG A 16 -8.34 11.52 11.17
CA ARG A 16 -7.59 12.18 12.24
C ARG A 16 -7.88 13.66 12.19
N ASP A 17 -8.37 14.21 13.30
CA ASP A 17 -8.64 15.65 13.46
C ASP A 17 -9.53 16.22 12.33
N GLY A 18 -10.55 15.46 11.93
CA GLY A 18 -11.47 15.83 10.85
C GLY A 18 -10.89 15.69 9.43
N LYS A 19 -9.66 15.19 9.27
CA LYS A 19 -9.00 14.96 7.98
C LYS A 19 -8.92 13.48 7.64
N LEU A 20 -9.21 13.14 6.39
CA LEU A 20 -9.06 11.79 5.86
C LEU A 20 -7.58 11.49 5.61
N VAL A 21 -6.99 10.69 6.47
CA VAL A 21 -5.61 10.21 6.40
C VAL A 21 -5.59 8.80 5.79
N ARG A 22 -4.70 8.59 4.83
CA ARG A 22 -4.47 7.27 4.23
C ARG A 22 -3.32 6.59 4.96
N ARG A 23 -3.54 5.39 5.50
CA ARG A 23 -2.53 4.61 6.24
C ARG A 23 -1.42 4.06 5.36
N ASN A 24 -1.76 3.63 4.14
CA ASN A 24 -0.82 3.03 3.20
C ASN A 24 -0.48 3.99 2.05
N LYS A 25 0.74 3.89 1.52
CA LYS A 25 1.14 4.61 0.31
C LYS A 25 0.31 4.18 -0.90
N MET A 26 0.07 5.15 -1.79
CA MET A 26 -0.52 4.92 -3.10
C MET A 26 0.56 4.58 -4.12
N CYS A 27 0.28 3.65 -5.03
CA CYS A 27 1.18 3.30 -6.12
C CYS A 27 1.33 4.50 -7.07
N PRO A 28 2.57 4.97 -7.34
CA PRO A 28 2.80 6.09 -8.25
C PRO A 28 2.49 5.75 -9.71
N ARG A 29 2.42 4.45 -10.08
CA ARG A 29 2.13 4.02 -11.44
C ARG A 29 0.64 3.83 -11.74
N CYS A 30 -0.14 3.34 -10.77
CA CYS A 30 -1.52 2.90 -11.03
C CYS A 30 -2.53 3.33 -9.96
N GLY A 31 -2.12 4.13 -8.98
CA GLY A 31 -3.03 4.70 -7.97
C GLY A 31 -3.67 3.69 -7.01
N SER A 32 -3.20 2.44 -6.96
CA SER A 32 -3.72 1.43 -6.03
C SER A 32 -2.94 1.44 -4.71
N PHE A 33 -3.56 0.99 -3.62
CA PHE A 33 -2.85 0.83 -2.35
C PHE A 33 -1.69 -0.14 -2.49
N MET A 34 -0.52 0.28 -2.00
CA MET A 34 0.65 -0.58 -1.90
C MET A 34 0.60 -1.39 -0.61
N ALA A 35 1.07 -2.63 -0.68
CA ALA A 35 1.34 -3.43 0.49
C ALA A 35 2.60 -2.90 1.17
N GLU A 36 2.46 -2.55 2.44
CA GLU A 36 3.57 -2.07 3.27
C GLU A 36 4.25 -3.29 3.89
N HIS A 37 5.47 -3.61 3.43
CA HIS A 37 6.34 -4.57 4.09
C HIS A 37 7.41 -3.85 4.92
N ARG A 38 8.18 -4.60 5.71
CA ARG A 38 9.22 -4.04 6.58
C ARG A 38 10.32 -3.32 5.78
N ASP A 39 10.75 -3.94 4.69
CA ASP A 39 11.87 -3.59 3.83
C ASP A 39 11.45 -2.89 2.53
N ARG A 40 10.21 -3.13 2.08
CA ARG A 40 9.72 -2.69 0.78
C ARG A 40 8.24 -2.33 0.79
N ARG A 41 7.80 -1.71 -0.29
CA ARG A 41 6.41 -1.49 -0.63
C ARG A 41 6.15 -2.08 -1.98
N THR A 42 5.11 -2.90 -2.12
CA THR A 42 4.81 -3.60 -3.37
C THR A 42 3.38 -3.28 -3.80
N CYS A 43 3.19 -3.03 -5.10
CA CYS A 43 1.89 -2.85 -5.69
C CYS A 43 1.41 -4.19 -6.26
N GLY A 44 0.39 -4.78 -5.63
CA GLY A 44 -0.20 -6.04 -6.10
C GLY A 44 -0.95 -5.95 -7.44
N LYS A 45 -1.24 -4.72 -7.94
CA LYS A 45 -1.94 -4.52 -9.21
C LYS A 45 -1.01 -4.45 -10.42
N CYS A 46 0.09 -3.70 -10.32
CA CYS A 46 1.00 -3.45 -11.45
C CYS A 46 2.44 -3.95 -11.21
N GLY A 47 2.71 -4.63 -10.09
CA GLY A 47 4.04 -5.16 -9.76
C GLY A 47 5.10 -4.13 -9.38
N TYR A 48 4.74 -2.85 -9.19
CA TYR A 48 5.71 -1.81 -8.79
C TYR A 48 6.24 -2.07 -7.38
N THR A 49 7.55 -1.95 -7.17
CA THR A 49 8.17 -2.15 -5.87
C THR A 49 9.08 -0.98 -5.51
N GLU A 50 8.88 -0.39 -4.34
CA GLU A 50 9.72 0.66 -3.74
C GLU A 50 10.43 0.08 -2.52
N PHE A 51 11.76 0.07 -2.48
CA PHE A 51 12.51 -0.34 -1.29
C PHE A 51 12.68 0.84 -0.35
N LYS A 52 12.46 0.62 0.95
CA LYS A 52 12.67 1.67 1.95
C LYS A 52 14.17 1.95 2.06
N VAL A 53 14.54 3.22 1.93
CA VAL A 53 15.94 3.68 1.94
C VAL A 53 16.50 3.37 3.33
N GLY A 54 17.30 2.30 3.42
CA GLY A 54 17.71 1.65 4.66
C GLY A 54 18.13 0.19 4.46
N GLY A 55 17.80 -0.43 3.32
CA GLY A 55 18.21 -1.79 2.95
C GLY A 55 19.05 -1.90 1.67
N ARG A 56 19.80 -0.86 1.30
CA ARG A 56 20.79 -0.90 0.22
C ARG A 56 22.03 -0.10 0.64
N GLY A 57 22.92 -0.77 1.37
CA GLY A 57 24.36 -0.63 1.15
C GLY A 57 24.75 -1.66 0.10
#